data_AF-Q8TYC4-F1
#
_entry.id   AF-Q8TYC4-F1
#
_cell.length_a   1.000
_cell.length_b   1.000
_cell.length_c   1.000
_cell.angle_alpha   90.00
_cell.angle_beta   90.00
_cell.angle_gamma   90.00
#
_symmetry.space_group_name_H-M   'P 1'
#
loop_
_entity.id
_entity.type
_entity.pdbx_description
1 polymer ?
#
loop_
_entity_poly.entity_id
_entity_poly.type
_entity_poly.pdbx_seq_one_letter_code
_entity_poly.pdbx_strand_id
1 'polypeptide(L)' 'MYEEEKYEYICMRCGKKVRLDINEDPIRCTHCGFRLVMKPRHPVPRRYKAR' A
#
# COMPACT_ATOMS: atom_id res chain seq x y z
N MET A 1 1.60 -16.15 16.52
CA MET A 1 0.38 -15.38 16.20
C MET A 1 0.73 -14.52 15.01
N TYR A 2 0.25 -14.84 13.82
CA TYR A 2 0.45 -13.98 12.66
C TYR A 2 -0.60 -12.88 12.78
N GLU A 3 -0.18 -11.68 13.19
CA GLU A 3 -1.02 -10.49 13.10
C GLU A 3 -1.42 -10.36 11.61
N GLU A 4 -2.72 -10.33 11.33
CA GLU A 4 -3.25 -10.09 9.99
C GLU A 4 -2.77 -8.70 9.54
N GLU A 5 -1.61 -8.66 8.87
CA GLU A 5 -1.00 -7.41 8.42
C GLU A 5 -1.85 -6.85 7.27
N LYS A 6 -2.91 -6.13 7.63
CA LYS A 6 -3.71 -5.34 6.67
C LYS A 6 -2.84 -4.20 6.15
N TYR A 7 -2.20 -4.44 5.02
CA TYR A 7 -1.37 -3.44 4.36
C TYR A 7 -2.25 -2.38 3.68
N GLU A 8 -2.08 -1.12 4.07
CA GLU A 8 -2.64 0.00 3.33
C GLU A 8 -1.76 0.25 2.10
N TYR A 9 -2.35 0.13 0.91
CA TYR A 9 -1.72 0.49 -0.35
C TYR A 9 -2.39 1.72 -0.97
N ILE A 10 -1.70 2.42 -1.86
CA ILE A 10 -2.20 3.59 -2.58
C ILE A 10 -2.40 3.20 -4.04
N CYS A 11 -3.61 3.35 -4.57
CA CYS A 11 -3.85 3.09 -5.98
C CYS A 11 -3.10 4.10 -6.87
N MET A 12 -2.30 3.64 -7.83
CA MET A 12 -1.50 4.53 -8.68
C MET A 12 -2.35 5.38 -9.65
N ARG A 13 -3.59 4.98 -9.95
CA ARG A 13 -4.49 5.71 -10.86
C ARG A 13 -5.35 6.76 -10.16
N CYS A 14 -5.94 6.45 -9.00
CA CYS A 14 -6.85 7.36 -8.31
C CYS A 14 -6.26 8.00 -7.04
N GLY A 15 -5.09 7.56 -6.58
CA GLY A 15 -4.43 8.06 -5.37
C GLY A 15 -5.12 7.68 -4.05
N LYS A 16 -6.24 6.96 -4.09
CA LYS A 16 -6.95 6.53 -2.87
C LYS A 16 -6.20 5.41 -2.16
N LYS A 17 -6.29 5.39 -0.83
CA LYS A 17 -5.81 4.30 0.00
C LYS A 17 -6.77 3.12 -0.09
N VAL A 18 -6.23 1.93 -0.27
CA VAL A 18 -6.95 0.66 -0.36
C VAL A 18 -6.30 -0.29 0.63
N ARG A 19 -7.12 -0.88 1.50
CA ARG A 19 -6.68 -1.95 2.40
C ARG A 19 -6.85 -3.26 1.64
N LEU A 20 -5.77 -4.00 1.47
CA LEU A 20 -5.78 -5.30 0.80
C LEU A 20 -5.13 -6.30 1.74
N ASP A 21 -5.74 -7.48 1.87
CA ASP A 21 -5.02 -8.64 2.37
C ASP A 21 -4.27 -9.29 1.21
N ILE A 22 -2.94 -9.38 1.32
CA ILE A 22 -2.09 -9.91 0.25
C ILE A 22 -2.39 -11.41 0.00
N ASN A 23 -2.90 -12.11 1.02
CA ASN A 23 -3.14 -13.55 0.96
C ASN A 23 -4.52 -13.89 0.42
N GLU A 24 -5.51 -13.01 0.62
CA GLU A 24 -6.91 -13.30 0.31
C GLU A 24 -7.44 -12.49 -0.88
N ASP A 25 -7.00 -11.24 -1.04
CA ASP A 25 -7.57 -10.32 -2.01
C ASP A 25 -6.75 -10.24 -3.31
N PRO A 26 -7.39 -10.21 -4.49
CA PRO A 26 -6.70 -9.85 -5.71
C PRO A 26 -6.23 -8.40 -5.61
N ILE A 27 -4.99 -8.13 -6.06
CA ILE A 27 -4.42 -6.77 -6.08
C ILE A 27 -5.20 -5.89 -7.06
N ARG A 28 -6.29 -5.28 -6.57
CA ARG A 28 -7.23 -4.44 -7.31
C ARG A 28 -7.71 -3.32 -6.42
N CYS A 29 -7.68 -2.11 -6.93
CA CYS A 29 -8.28 -0.96 -6.25
C CYS A 29 -9.80 -1.10 -6.24
N THR A 30 -10.40 -1.12 -5.05
CA THR A 30 -11.86 -1.18 -4.83
C THR A 30 -12.62 0.02 -5.40
N HIS A 31 -11.93 1.11 -5.73
CA HIS A 31 -12.56 2.33 -6.25
C HIS A 31 -12.54 2.47 -7.77
N CYS A 32 -11.52 1.94 -8.46
CA CYS A 32 -11.37 2.14 -9.91
C CYS A 32 -11.00 0.87 -10.69
N GLY A 33 -10.86 -0.27 -10.00
CA GLY A 33 -10.49 -1.56 -10.60
C GLY A 33 -9.03 -1.66 -11.07
N PHE A 34 -8.21 -0.62 -10.85
CA PHE A 34 -6.81 -0.61 -11.29
C PHE A 34 -5.98 -1.60 -10.47
N ARG A 35 -5.07 -2.33 -11.13
CA ARG A 35 -4.32 -3.45 -10.52
C ARG A 35 -2.99 -3.05 -9.90
N LEU A 36 -2.52 -1.83 -10.16
CA LEU A 36 -1.25 -1.35 -9.61
C LEU A 36 -1.50 -0.48 -8.38
N VAL A 37 -0.93 -0.94 -7.27
CA VAL A 37 -0.98 -0.26 -5.98
C VAL A 37 0.44 -0.04 -5.47
N MET A 38 0.66 1.06 -4.77
CA MET A 38 1.96 1.51 -4.25
C MET A 38 1.95 1.42 -2.72
N LYS A 39 3.03 0.90 -2.12
CA LYS A 39 3.17 0.92 -0.66
C LYS A 39 3.42 2.37 -0.20
N PRO A 40 2.67 2.89 0.79
CA PRO A 40 2.90 4.22 1.32
C PRO A 40 4.30 4.31 1.92
N ARG A 41 4.85 5.52 1.92
CA ARG A 41 6.13 5.80 2.57
C ARG A 41 6.00 5.45 4.07
N HIS A 42 6.99 4.74 4.60
CA HIS A 42 7.05 4.45 6.03
C HIS A 42 7.08 5.76 6.83
N PRO A 43 6.33 5.90 7.93
CA PRO A 43 6.22 7.17 8.67
C PRO A 43 7.54 7.62 9.28
N VAL A 44 8.45 6.67 9.58
CA VAL A 44 9.77 6.99 10.14
C VAL A 44 10.65 7.68 9.08
N PRO A 45 11.10 8.92 9.30
CA PRO A 45 11.95 9.63 8.37
C PRO A 45 13.33 8.97 8.28
N ARG A 46 13.72 8.57 7.07
CA ARG A 46 15.07 8.06 6.81
C ARG A 46 16.07 9.23 6.79
N ARG A 47 17.08 9.18 7.66
CA ARG A 47 18.20 10.15 7.67
C ARG A 47 19.25 9.73 6.64
N TYR A 48 19.74 10.68 5.84
CA TYR A 48 20.86 10.49 4.93
C TYR A 48 21.97 11.51 5.25
N LYS A 49 23.24 11.14 5.09
CA LYS A 49 24.35 12.11 5.14
C LYS A 49 24.47 12.74 3.76
N ALA A 50 24.29 14.06 3.66
CA ALA A 50 24.65 14.81 2.46
C ALA A 50 26.18 14.73 2.29
N ARG A 51 26.66 14.42 1.08
CA ARG A 51 28.08 14.44 0.75
C ARG A 51 28.52 15.87 0.44
#